data_AF-A0A1H4YJ64-F1
#
_entry.id   AF-A0A1H4YJ64-F1
#
_cell.length_a   1.000
_cell.length_b   1.000
_cell.length_c   1.000
_cell.angle_alpha   90.00
_cell.angle_beta   90.00
_cell.angle_gamma   90.00
#
_symmetry.space_group_name_H-M   'P 1'
#
loop_
_entity.id
_entity.type
_entity.pdbx_description
1 polymer ?
#
loop_
_entity_poly.entity_id
_entity_poly.type
_entity_poly.pdbx_seq_one_letter_code
_entity_poly.pdbx_strand_id
1 'polypeptide(L)'
;MGQNVLRLQLYEQQLKRIMSATDFGVEILTEGEPRQTQGIQTEGKTLGQLVGLLMGDVLFSEPPPPAPDHPVAPDVAVRFNTKMRLHMQSADHDEFQTALRELVAQRNHLVHHFIEGHDLSTVEGCQSAINTLHEVLEAVGKRFGQLQDMARHVNDACTVAHSVFTSPEFQEYLVKGQIPWAITDIVADLRAAARELRTEDWTPVDAAAAWIKERSPDQSPAHYHCSSWKQVVHTSGQFDLRYQIVDGRRIAFYRERPECL
;
A
#
# COMPACT_ATOMS: atom_id res chain seq x y z
N MET A 1 -9.62 22.91 -27.64
CA MET A 1 -9.12 21.55 -27.97
C MET A 1 -7.90 21.14 -27.15
N GLY A 2 -6.77 21.86 -27.20
CA GLY A 2 -5.53 21.47 -26.49
C GLY A 2 -5.69 21.21 -24.99
N GLN A 3 -6.49 22.01 -24.28
CA GLN A 3 -6.78 21.80 -22.86
C GLN A 3 -7.44 20.45 -22.57
N ASN A 4 -8.38 20.00 -23.42
CA ASN A 4 -9.03 18.69 -23.28
C ASN A 4 -8.03 17.54 -23.45
N VAL A 5 -7.18 17.64 -24.47
CA VAL A 5 -6.14 16.64 -24.74
C VAL A 5 -5.16 16.55 -23.57
N LEU A 6 -4.69 17.69 -23.05
CA LEU A 6 -3.81 17.73 -21.89
C LEU A 6 -4.46 17.11 -20.64
N ARG A 7 -5.74 17.38 -20.40
CA ARG A 7 -6.45 16.80 -19.25
C ARG A 7 -6.57 15.28 -19.37
N LEU A 8 -6.85 14.75 -20.57
CA LEU A 8 -6.89 13.31 -20.83
C LEU A 8 -5.50 12.67 -20.70
N GLN A 9 -4.43 13.37 -21.11
CA GLN A 9 -3.05 12.91 -20.90
C GLN A 9 -2.68 12.85 -19.41
N LEU A 10 -3.11 13.84 -18.62
CA LEU A 10 -2.93 13.80 -17.16
C LEU A 10 -3.69 12.64 -16.52
N TYR A 11 -4.91 12.36 -16.99
CA TYR A 11 -5.68 11.20 -16.57
C TYR A 11 -4.92 9.88 -16.87
N GLU A 12 -4.40 9.75 -18.09
CA GLU A 12 -3.59 8.60 -18.49
C GLU A 12 -2.34 8.44 -17.61
N GLN A 13 -1.59 9.52 -17.37
CA GLN A 13 -0.40 9.50 -16.51
C GLN A 13 -0.74 9.08 -15.08
N GLN A 14 -1.89 9.53 -14.56
CA GLN A 14 -2.32 9.16 -13.22
C GLN A 14 -2.68 7.67 -13.13
N LEU A 15 -3.37 7.12 -14.14
CA LEU A 15 -3.63 5.68 -14.21
C LEU A 15 -2.32 4.86 -14.27
N LYS A 16 -1.33 5.30 -15.05
CA LYS A 16 -0.01 4.66 -15.10
C LYS A 16 0.62 4.57 -13.72
N ARG A 17 0.61 5.68 -12.95
CA ARG A 17 1.15 5.73 -11.58
C ARG A 17 0.42 4.77 -10.64
N ILE A 18 -0.92 4.75 -10.67
CA ILE A 18 -1.72 3.82 -9.86
C ILE A 18 -1.30 2.38 -10.13
N MET A 19 -1.29 1.98 -11.40
CA MET A 19 -0.99 0.61 -11.79
C MET A 19 0.44 0.18 -11.45
N SER A 20 1.41 1.08 -11.62
CA SER A 20 2.80 0.79 -11.26
C SER A 20 3.01 0.70 -9.73
N ALA A 21 2.16 1.35 -8.92
CA ALA A 21 2.21 1.23 -7.47
C ALA A 21 1.54 -0.04 -6.94
N THR A 22 0.54 -0.58 -7.66
CA THR A 22 -0.25 -1.75 -7.21
C THR A 22 0.46 -3.09 -7.30
N ASP A 23 1.62 -3.17 -7.94
CA ASP A 23 2.40 -4.41 -8.07
C ASP A 23 3.84 -4.11 -7.69
N PHE A 24 4.34 -4.83 -6.70
CA PHE A 24 5.68 -4.66 -6.16
C PHE A 24 6.25 -6.01 -5.76
N GLY A 25 7.55 -6.19 -5.94
CA GLY A 25 8.23 -7.36 -5.40
C GLY A 25 9.67 -7.10 -5.04
N VAL A 26 10.19 -7.97 -4.18
CA VAL A 26 11.56 -7.99 -3.70
C VAL A 26 12.13 -9.38 -3.92
N GLU A 27 13.29 -9.44 -4.54
CA GLU A 27 14.12 -10.62 -4.65
C GLU A 27 15.33 -10.44 -3.74
N ILE A 28 15.43 -11.26 -2.71
CA ILE A 28 16.61 -11.35 -1.87
C ILE A 28 17.55 -12.36 -2.54
N LEU A 29 18.69 -11.87 -2.98
CA LEU A 29 19.70 -12.70 -3.66
C LEU A 29 20.47 -13.53 -2.63
N THR A 30 21.04 -14.65 -3.08
CA THR A 30 21.97 -15.42 -2.25
C THR A 30 23.23 -14.62 -1.92
N GLU A 31 23.63 -13.73 -2.83
CA GLU A 31 24.76 -12.80 -2.67
C GLU A 31 24.40 -11.44 -3.29
N GLY A 32 24.73 -10.35 -2.60
CA GLY A 32 24.51 -8.98 -3.06
C GLY A 32 23.26 -8.32 -2.51
N GLU A 33 22.94 -7.14 -3.05
CA GLU A 33 21.81 -6.31 -2.62
C GLU A 33 20.47 -6.88 -3.12
N PRO A 34 19.38 -6.77 -2.35
CA PRO A 34 18.04 -7.12 -2.81
C PRO A 34 17.66 -6.37 -4.10
N ARG A 35 17.02 -7.07 -5.02
CA ARG A 35 16.49 -6.50 -6.25
C ARG A 35 15.01 -6.22 -6.11
N GLN A 36 14.59 -5.02 -6.50
CA GLN A 36 13.17 -4.71 -6.64
C GLN A 36 12.69 -5.14 -8.03
N THR A 37 11.56 -5.85 -8.09
CA THR A 37 10.90 -6.17 -9.35
C THR A 37 9.96 -5.04 -9.72
N GLN A 38 9.98 -4.62 -10.98
CA GLN A 38 9.12 -3.55 -11.47
C GLN A 38 7.65 -3.97 -11.45
N GLY A 39 6.77 -3.03 -11.10
CA GLY A 39 5.33 -3.22 -11.13
C GLY A 39 4.76 -3.35 -12.54
N ILE A 40 3.44 -3.17 -12.67
CA ILE A 40 2.75 -3.31 -13.95
C ILE A 40 3.41 -2.38 -14.98
N GLN A 41 3.90 -2.97 -16.07
CA GLN A 41 4.54 -2.26 -17.17
C GLN A 41 3.49 -1.42 -17.89
N THR A 42 3.59 -0.10 -17.80
CA THR A 42 2.63 0.83 -18.41
C THR A 42 3.25 1.73 -19.49
N GLU A 43 4.55 1.64 -19.71
CA GLU A 43 5.27 2.38 -20.74
C GLU A 43 4.72 2.07 -22.14
N GLY A 44 4.57 3.10 -22.97
CA GLY A 44 4.01 2.97 -24.32
C GLY A 44 2.51 2.63 -24.39
N LYS A 45 1.83 2.36 -23.27
CA LYS A 45 0.41 2.04 -23.27
C LYS A 45 -0.45 3.30 -23.36
N THR A 46 -1.47 3.21 -24.20
CA THR A 46 -2.52 4.22 -24.37
C THR A 46 -3.61 4.07 -23.31
N LEU A 47 -4.39 5.13 -23.07
CA LEU A 47 -5.53 5.10 -22.15
C LEU A 47 -6.43 3.86 -22.31
N GLY A 48 -6.79 3.47 -23.53
CA GLY A 48 -7.62 2.28 -23.77
C GLY A 48 -6.96 0.97 -23.31
N GLN A 49 -5.65 0.82 -23.53
CA GLN A 49 -4.89 -0.35 -23.07
C GLN A 49 -4.74 -0.36 -21.55
N LEU A 50 -4.56 0.80 -20.92
CA LEU A 50 -4.52 0.93 -19.46
C LEU A 50 -5.85 0.57 -18.82
N VAL A 51 -6.98 1.00 -19.40
CA VAL A 51 -8.32 0.64 -18.91
C VAL A 51 -8.50 -0.88 -18.95
N GLY A 52 -8.11 -1.53 -20.05
CA GLY A 52 -8.18 -2.99 -20.15
C GLY A 52 -7.35 -3.70 -19.08
N LEU A 53 -6.12 -3.24 -18.84
CA LEU A 53 -5.27 -3.80 -17.79
C LEU A 53 -5.82 -3.52 -16.38
N LEU A 54 -6.33 -2.31 -16.12
CA LEU A 54 -6.90 -1.96 -14.82
C LEU A 54 -8.07 -2.89 -14.46
N MET A 55 -8.98 -3.15 -15.42
CA MET A 55 -10.11 -4.07 -15.22
C MET A 55 -9.70 -5.53 -15.10
N GLY A 56 -8.54 -5.92 -15.65
CA GLY A 56 -8.08 -7.31 -15.66
C GLY A 56 -7.17 -7.68 -14.49
N ASP A 57 -6.38 -6.71 -14.01
CA ASP A 57 -5.27 -6.96 -13.09
C ASP A 57 -5.39 -6.27 -11.74
N VAL A 58 -6.18 -5.19 -11.63
CA VAL A 58 -6.21 -4.33 -10.44
C VAL A 58 -7.60 -4.28 -9.81
N LEU A 59 -8.65 -4.11 -10.61
CA LEU A 59 -10.03 -4.00 -10.14
C LEU A 59 -10.78 -5.31 -10.35
N PHE A 60 -11.49 -5.76 -9.32
CA PHE A 60 -12.27 -6.98 -9.37
C PHE A 60 -13.59 -6.84 -8.61
N SER A 61 -14.65 -7.45 -9.15
CA SER A 61 -15.94 -7.61 -8.47
C SER A 61 -16.03 -8.88 -7.61
N GLU A 62 -15.13 -9.85 -7.87
CA GLU A 62 -14.97 -11.07 -7.09
C GLU A 62 -13.47 -11.33 -6.85
N PRO A 63 -13.08 -11.92 -5.71
CA PRO A 63 -11.68 -12.24 -5.45
C PRO A 63 -11.11 -13.15 -6.55
N PRO A 64 -10.06 -12.74 -7.27
CA PRO A 64 -9.45 -13.60 -8.27
C PRO A 64 -8.75 -14.79 -7.60
N PRO A 65 -8.56 -15.90 -8.34
CA PRO A 65 -7.82 -17.03 -7.83
C PRO A 65 -6.39 -16.62 -7.42
N PRO A 66 -5.77 -17.34 -6.48
CA PRO A 66 -4.38 -17.11 -6.10
C PRO A 66 -3.49 -17.19 -7.35
N ALA A 67 -2.49 -16.31 -7.42
CA ALA A 67 -1.56 -16.31 -8.52
C ALA A 67 -0.78 -17.63 -8.54
N PRO A 68 -0.47 -18.18 -9.74
CA PRO A 68 0.36 -19.36 -9.84
C PRO A 68 1.76 -19.08 -9.30
N ASP A 69 2.32 -20.04 -8.55
CA ASP A 69 3.71 -19.96 -8.11
C ASP A 69 4.64 -20.02 -9.32
N HIS A 70 5.50 -19.01 -9.44
CA HIS A 70 6.55 -18.97 -10.44
C HIS A 70 7.85 -19.51 -9.87
N PRO A 71 8.60 -20.34 -10.63
CA PRO A 71 9.88 -20.85 -10.17
C PRO A 71 10.83 -19.70 -9.83
N VAL A 72 11.48 -19.81 -8.67
CA VAL A 72 12.49 -18.88 -8.19
C VAL A 72 13.80 -19.17 -8.92
N ALA A 73 14.49 -18.12 -9.35
CA ALA A 73 15.78 -18.28 -10.03
C ALA A 73 16.84 -18.84 -9.05
N PRO A 74 17.86 -19.57 -9.53
CA PRO A 74 18.83 -20.25 -8.65
C PRO A 74 19.63 -19.31 -7.74
N ASP A 75 19.79 -18.05 -8.14
CA ASP A 75 20.52 -16.98 -7.44
C ASP A 75 19.62 -16.18 -6.46
N VAL A 76 18.34 -16.52 -6.37
CA VAL A 76 17.36 -15.84 -5.50
C VAL A 76 17.06 -16.74 -4.31
N ALA A 77 17.45 -16.29 -3.12
CA ALA A 77 17.19 -16.99 -1.86
C ALA A 77 15.70 -16.91 -1.47
N VAL A 78 15.10 -15.73 -1.62
CA VAL A 78 13.69 -15.48 -1.34
C VAL A 78 13.13 -14.53 -2.39
N ARG A 79 12.00 -14.89 -3.00
CA ARG A 79 11.19 -13.97 -3.80
C ARG A 79 9.89 -13.69 -3.08
N PHE A 80 9.55 -12.42 -2.97
CA PHE A 80 8.27 -11.96 -2.47
C PHE A 80 7.64 -10.99 -3.47
N ASN A 81 6.37 -11.18 -3.79
CA ASN A 81 5.59 -10.23 -4.59
C ASN A 81 4.28 -9.91 -3.85
N THR A 82 3.95 -8.62 -3.82
CA THR A 82 2.65 -8.12 -3.42
C THR A 82 1.97 -7.46 -4.61
N LYS A 83 0.77 -7.95 -4.91
CA LYS A 83 -0.16 -7.29 -5.83
C LYS A 83 -1.38 -6.81 -5.05
N MET A 84 -1.53 -5.49 -4.94
CA MET A 84 -2.73 -4.88 -4.39
C MET A 84 -3.85 -4.94 -5.41
N ARG A 85 -4.97 -5.53 -5.02
CA ARG A 85 -6.19 -5.61 -5.81
C ARG A 85 -7.30 -4.88 -5.08
N LEU A 86 -8.02 -4.04 -5.80
CA LEU A 86 -9.12 -3.27 -5.27
C LEU A 86 -10.41 -4.01 -5.57
N HIS A 87 -11.14 -4.33 -4.51
CA HIS A 87 -12.44 -4.96 -4.60
C HIS A 87 -13.54 -3.90 -4.51
N MET A 88 -14.51 -3.97 -5.41
CA MET A 88 -15.68 -3.10 -5.39
C MET A 88 -16.95 -3.91 -5.65
N GLN A 89 -18.11 -3.38 -5.27
CA GLN A 89 -19.38 -4.05 -5.55
C GLN A 89 -19.59 -4.15 -7.06
N SER A 90 -20.28 -5.20 -7.53
CA SER A 90 -20.47 -5.43 -8.97
C SER A 90 -21.11 -4.24 -9.69
N ALA A 91 -22.07 -3.55 -9.07
CA ALA A 91 -22.70 -2.37 -9.66
C ALA A 91 -21.71 -1.21 -9.84
N ASP A 92 -20.90 -0.94 -8.81
CA ASP A 92 -19.85 0.10 -8.86
C ASP A 92 -18.77 -0.25 -9.88
N HIS A 93 -18.43 -1.55 -10.02
CA HIS A 93 -17.49 -2.04 -11.01
C HIS A 93 -17.95 -1.75 -12.44
N ASP A 94 -19.21 -2.08 -12.76
CA ASP A 94 -19.76 -1.90 -14.10
C ASP A 94 -19.94 -0.40 -14.43
N GLU A 95 -20.35 0.40 -13.46
CA GLU A 95 -20.40 1.87 -13.60
C GLU A 95 -19.01 2.44 -13.88
N PHE A 96 -18.00 2.03 -13.11
CA PHE A 96 -16.63 2.49 -13.28
C PHE A 96 -16.03 2.05 -14.62
N GLN A 97 -16.27 0.81 -15.03
CA GLN A 97 -15.86 0.31 -16.34
C GLN A 97 -16.51 1.11 -17.47
N THR A 98 -17.80 1.42 -17.36
CA THR A 98 -18.53 2.23 -18.35
C THR A 98 -17.95 3.64 -18.44
N ALA A 99 -17.72 4.28 -17.29
CA ALA A 99 -17.14 5.62 -17.23
C ALA A 99 -15.74 5.70 -17.87
N LEU A 100 -14.93 4.65 -17.73
CA LEU A 100 -13.60 4.55 -18.37
C LEU A 100 -13.70 4.32 -19.88
N ARG A 101 -14.63 3.49 -20.35
CA ARG A 101 -14.89 3.30 -21.79
C ARG A 101 -15.33 4.59 -22.46
N GLU A 102 -16.19 5.36 -21.80
CA GLU A 102 -16.58 6.69 -22.27
C GLU A 102 -15.41 7.65 -22.37
N LEU A 103 -14.47 7.64 -21.42
CA LEU A 103 -13.25 8.47 -21.50
C LEU A 103 -12.38 8.10 -22.72
N VAL A 104 -12.25 6.81 -23.01
CA VAL A 104 -11.55 6.32 -24.21
C VAL A 104 -12.28 6.79 -25.48
N ALA A 105 -13.60 6.68 -25.52
CA ALA A 105 -14.42 7.14 -26.63
C ALA A 105 -14.29 8.66 -26.83
N GLN A 106 -14.36 9.46 -25.77
CA GLN A 106 -14.16 10.91 -25.80
C GLN A 106 -12.77 11.29 -26.32
N ARG A 107 -11.72 10.61 -25.85
CA ARG A 107 -10.35 10.81 -26.34
C ARG A 107 -10.26 10.52 -27.85
N ASN A 108 -10.82 9.40 -28.29
CA ASN A 108 -10.76 9.02 -29.70
C ASN A 108 -11.57 9.97 -30.58
N HIS A 109 -12.76 10.39 -30.11
CA HIS A 109 -13.57 11.38 -30.81
C HIS A 109 -12.82 12.71 -30.93
N LEU A 110 -12.26 13.24 -29.83
CA LEU A 110 -11.50 14.49 -29.86
C LEU A 110 -10.29 14.43 -30.80
N VAL A 111 -9.58 13.30 -30.85
CA VAL A 111 -8.34 13.20 -31.64
C VAL A 111 -8.61 12.89 -33.11
N HIS A 112 -9.62 12.06 -33.41
CA HIS A 112 -9.82 11.50 -34.75
C HIS A 112 -11.06 12.01 -35.47
N HIS A 113 -12.12 12.40 -34.76
CA HIS A 113 -13.44 12.68 -35.35
C HIS A 113 -13.98 14.09 -35.07
N PHE A 114 -13.28 14.89 -34.26
CA PHE A 114 -13.77 16.20 -33.81
C PHE A 114 -14.07 17.15 -34.98
N ILE A 115 -13.18 17.20 -35.97
CA ILE A 115 -13.34 18.09 -37.14
C ILE A 115 -14.48 17.60 -38.05
N GLU A 116 -14.68 16.28 -38.14
CA GLU A 116 -15.75 15.69 -38.96
C GLU A 116 -17.15 15.98 -38.39
N GLY A 117 -17.24 16.17 -37.08
CA GLY A 117 -18.50 16.44 -36.36
C GLY A 117 -18.95 17.90 -36.35
N HIS A 118 -18.09 18.85 -36.77
CA HIS A 118 -18.37 20.28 -36.67
C HIS A 118 -17.97 21.04 -37.93
N ASP A 119 -18.89 21.81 -38.51
CA ASP A 119 -18.58 22.71 -39.61
C ASP A 119 -17.89 23.99 -39.12
N LEU A 120 -16.56 23.94 -39.02
CA LEU A 120 -15.72 25.04 -38.55
C LEU A 120 -15.67 26.23 -39.51
N SER A 121 -16.32 26.16 -40.68
CA SER A 121 -16.43 27.29 -41.61
C SER A 121 -17.60 28.23 -41.28
N THR A 122 -18.48 27.83 -40.36
CA THR A 122 -19.65 28.60 -39.93
C THR A 122 -19.50 29.09 -38.49
N VAL A 123 -20.17 30.18 -38.14
CA VAL A 123 -20.18 30.70 -36.76
C VAL A 123 -20.92 29.73 -35.85
N GLU A 124 -22.02 29.16 -36.32
CA GLU A 124 -22.83 28.18 -35.59
C GLU A 124 -22.05 26.88 -35.32
N GLY A 125 -21.32 26.38 -36.33
CA GLY A 125 -20.48 25.20 -36.17
C GLY A 125 -19.27 25.44 -35.26
N CYS A 126 -18.66 26.62 -35.30
CA CYS A 126 -17.64 27.04 -34.32
C CYS A 126 -18.20 27.10 -32.89
N GLN A 127 -19.39 27.69 -32.70
CA GLN A 127 -20.01 27.79 -31.38
C GLN A 127 -20.39 26.41 -30.83
N SER A 128 -20.93 25.53 -31.69
CA SER A 128 -21.21 24.13 -31.35
C SER A 128 -19.93 23.40 -30.90
N ALA A 129 -18.83 23.54 -31.66
CA ALA A 129 -17.55 22.96 -31.31
C ALA A 129 -17.00 23.46 -29.95
N ILE A 130 -17.14 24.75 -29.66
CA ILE A 130 -16.73 25.33 -28.37
C ILE A 130 -17.54 24.75 -27.22
N ASN A 131 -18.86 24.65 -27.38
CA ASN A 131 -19.75 24.09 -26.36
C ASN A 131 -19.41 22.62 -26.06
N THR A 132 -19.25 21.79 -27.10
CA THR A 132 -18.80 20.39 -26.95
C THR A 132 -17.46 20.31 -26.22
N LEU A 133 -16.50 21.19 -26.56
CA LEU A 133 -15.20 21.20 -25.88
C LEU A 133 -15.30 21.57 -24.40
N HIS A 134 -16.21 22.47 -24.00
CA HIS A 134 -16.43 22.81 -22.60
C HIS A 134 -17.09 21.66 -21.83
N GLU A 135 -18.11 21.03 -22.41
CA GLU A 135 -18.81 19.88 -21.80
C GLU A 135 -17.84 18.72 -21.55
N VAL A 136 -16.99 18.40 -22.54
CA VAL A 136 -15.96 17.37 -22.37
C VAL A 136 -14.95 17.76 -21.28
N LEU A 137 -14.53 19.03 -21.22
CA LEU A 137 -13.55 19.48 -20.24
C LEU A 137 -14.09 19.34 -18.81
N GLU A 138 -15.36 19.69 -18.60
CA GLU A 138 -16.04 19.58 -17.31
C GLU A 138 -16.21 18.11 -16.91
N ALA A 139 -16.68 17.26 -17.82
CA ALA A 139 -16.87 15.83 -17.58
C ALA A 139 -15.55 15.12 -17.22
N VAL A 140 -14.48 15.36 -17.98
CA VAL A 140 -13.15 14.81 -17.69
C VAL A 140 -12.61 15.38 -16.37
N GLY A 141 -12.83 16.67 -16.10
CA GLY A 141 -12.41 17.33 -14.87
C GLY A 141 -13.00 16.66 -13.62
N LYS A 142 -14.31 16.42 -13.60
CA LYS A 142 -14.99 15.72 -12.50
C LYS A 142 -14.43 14.31 -12.27
N ARG A 143 -14.28 13.53 -13.33
CA ARG A 143 -13.73 12.16 -13.28
C ARG A 143 -12.27 12.15 -12.83
N PHE A 144 -11.49 13.13 -13.23
CA PHE A 144 -10.09 13.26 -12.84
C PHE A 144 -9.94 13.52 -11.34
N GLY A 145 -10.83 14.31 -10.72
CA GLY A 145 -10.86 14.50 -9.27
C GLY A 145 -11.05 13.19 -8.51
N GLN A 146 -12.02 12.37 -8.93
CA GLN A 146 -12.26 11.04 -8.35
C GLN A 146 -11.05 10.11 -8.50
N LEU A 147 -10.41 10.13 -9.67
CA LEU A 147 -9.19 9.34 -9.91
C LEU A 147 -8.04 9.79 -9.00
N GLN A 148 -7.89 11.10 -8.76
CA GLN A 148 -6.86 11.62 -7.86
C GLN A 148 -7.08 11.18 -6.42
N ASP A 149 -8.31 11.19 -5.94
CA ASP A 149 -8.64 10.71 -4.59
C ASP A 149 -8.35 9.23 -4.43
N MET A 150 -8.78 8.40 -5.40
CA MET A 150 -8.44 6.97 -5.42
C MET A 150 -6.92 6.76 -5.45
N ALA A 151 -6.21 7.51 -6.30
CA ALA A 151 -4.77 7.37 -6.43
C ALA A 151 -4.02 7.71 -5.15
N ARG A 152 -4.48 8.71 -4.40
CA ARG A 152 -3.92 9.06 -3.09
C ARG A 152 -4.05 7.89 -2.13
N HIS A 153 -5.24 7.31 -1.98
CA HIS A 153 -5.45 6.15 -1.10
C HIS A 153 -4.61 4.94 -1.51
N VAL A 154 -4.54 4.64 -2.81
CA VAL A 154 -3.69 3.57 -3.35
C VAL A 154 -2.22 3.82 -3.01
N ASN A 155 -1.73 5.04 -3.27
CA ASN A 155 -0.35 5.39 -3.05
C ASN A 155 0.03 5.32 -1.57
N ASP A 156 -0.84 5.81 -0.68
CA ASP A 156 -0.58 5.79 0.76
C ASP A 156 -0.48 4.35 1.27
N ALA A 157 -1.41 3.48 0.88
CA ALA A 157 -1.39 2.06 1.24
C ALA A 157 -0.15 1.34 0.69
N CYS A 158 0.17 1.55 -0.60
CA CYS A 158 1.35 0.95 -1.23
C CYS A 158 2.66 1.47 -0.62
N THR A 159 2.73 2.75 -0.24
CA THR A 159 3.92 3.33 0.39
C THR A 159 4.20 2.69 1.75
N VAL A 160 3.16 2.52 2.58
CA VAL A 160 3.28 1.82 3.87
C VAL A 160 3.74 0.38 3.66
N ALA A 161 3.07 -0.37 2.77
CA ALA A 161 3.44 -1.74 2.46
C ALA A 161 4.90 -1.84 1.96
N HIS A 162 5.29 -0.99 1.02
CA HIS A 162 6.64 -0.94 0.48
C HIS A 162 7.67 -0.70 1.59
N SER A 163 7.43 0.27 2.47
CA SER A 163 8.35 0.58 3.58
C SER A 163 8.62 -0.60 4.50
N VAL A 164 7.59 -1.44 4.75
CA VAL A 164 7.73 -2.66 5.54
C VAL A 164 8.56 -3.68 4.77
N PHE A 165 8.25 -3.93 3.49
CA PHE A 165 8.92 -4.96 2.69
C PHE A 165 10.37 -4.62 2.34
N THR A 166 10.73 -3.34 2.30
CA THR A 166 12.11 -2.91 2.08
C THR A 166 12.90 -2.71 3.37
N SER A 167 12.28 -2.89 4.54
CA SER A 167 12.99 -2.75 5.82
C SER A 167 14.01 -3.87 6.02
N PRO A 168 15.21 -3.57 6.56
CA PRO A 168 16.20 -4.59 6.89
C PRO A 168 15.67 -5.66 7.84
N GLU A 169 14.84 -5.27 8.81
CA GLU A 169 14.26 -6.17 9.81
C GLU A 169 13.33 -7.21 9.15
N PHE A 170 12.50 -6.79 8.20
CA PHE A 170 11.61 -7.69 7.49
C PHE A 170 12.37 -8.61 6.53
N GLN A 171 13.39 -8.09 5.84
CA GLN A 171 14.24 -8.91 4.97
C GLN A 171 15.04 -9.95 5.77
N GLU A 172 15.57 -9.57 6.93
CA GLU A 172 16.26 -10.49 7.82
C GLU A 172 15.31 -11.55 8.37
N TYR A 173 14.07 -11.19 8.69
CA TYR A 173 13.03 -12.15 9.05
C TYR A 173 12.78 -13.18 7.93
N LEU A 174 12.64 -12.73 6.68
CA LEU A 174 12.41 -13.63 5.54
C LEU A 174 13.58 -14.62 5.32
N VAL A 175 14.81 -14.17 5.52
CA VAL A 175 16.01 -15.02 5.31
C VAL A 175 16.31 -15.92 6.50
N LYS A 176 16.24 -15.39 7.72
CA LYS A 176 16.71 -16.06 8.95
C LYS A 176 15.58 -16.60 9.83
N GLY A 177 14.32 -16.25 9.55
CA GLY A 177 13.17 -16.59 10.39
C GLY A 177 13.14 -15.86 11.73
N GLN A 178 13.89 -14.77 11.90
CA GLN A 178 13.97 -14.01 13.16
C GLN A 178 12.86 -12.96 13.25
N ILE A 179 12.03 -13.03 14.29
CA ILE A 179 10.89 -12.12 14.48
C ILE A 179 11.37 -10.65 14.43
N PRO A 180 10.78 -9.79 13.58
CA PRO A 180 11.17 -8.39 13.45
C PRO A 180 10.54 -7.58 14.60
N TRP A 181 11.07 -7.75 15.80
CA TRP A 181 10.46 -7.27 17.05
C TRP A 181 10.06 -5.79 17.04
N ALA A 182 10.87 -4.92 16.42
CA ALA A 182 10.65 -3.47 16.40
C ALA A 182 9.27 -3.06 15.85
N ILE A 183 8.72 -3.83 14.91
CA ILE A 183 7.44 -3.58 14.23
C ILE A 183 6.28 -4.47 14.74
N THR A 184 6.51 -5.28 15.78
CA THR A 184 5.46 -6.17 16.32
C THR A 184 4.54 -5.43 17.29
N ASP A 185 3.25 -5.75 17.24
CA ASP A 185 2.24 -5.18 18.16
C ASP A 185 2.59 -5.44 19.62
N ILE A 186 3.19 -6.59 19.96
CA ILE A 186 3.56 -6.89 21.36
C ILE A 186 4.61 -5.93 21.92
N VAL A 187 5.52 -5.46 21.06
CA VAL A 187 6.52 -4.45 21.45
C VAL A 187 5.88 -3.06 21.48
N ALA A 188 5.00 -2.74 20.54
CA ALA A 188 4.24 -1.48 20.56
C ALA A 188 3.38 -1.35 21.83
N ASP A 189 2.69 -2.41 22.21
CA ASP A 189 1.89 -2.52 23.43
C ASP A 189 2.76 -2.38 24.69
N LEU A 190 3.95 -2.99 24.72
CA LEU A 190 4.90 -2.83 25.82
C LEU A 190 5.43 -1.39 25.91
N ARG A 191 5.67 -0.71 24.79
CA ARG A 191 6.04 0.72 24.78
C ARG A 191 4.89 1.58 25.28
N ALA A 192 3.66 1.30 24.85
CA ALA A 192 2.47 2.03 25.32
C ALA A 192 2.26 1.84 26.84
N ALA A 193 2.33 0.59 27.32
CA ALA A 193 2.26 0.28 28.74
C ALA A 193 3.37 1.00 29.54
N ALA A 194 4.59 1.09 28.99
CA ALA A 194 5.68 1.81 29.66
C ALA A 194 5.44 3.31 29.76
N ARG A 195 4.81 3.93 28.75
CA ARG A 195 4.46 5.36 28.79
C ARG A 195 3.45 5.67 29.89
N GLU A 196 2.50 4.76 30.12
CA GLU A 196 1.43 4.91 31.11
C GLU A 196 1.83 4.52 32.53
N LEU A 197 2.63 3.46 32.68
CA LEU A 197 2.86 2.81 33.98
C LEU A 197 4.26 3.05 34.57
N ARG A 198 5.15 3.79 33.90
CA ARG A 198 6.52 3.96 34.41
C ARG A 198 6.53 4.60 35.79
N THR A 199 7.40 4.07 36.62
CA THR A 199 7.83 4.65 37.89
C THR A 199 9.34 4.77 37.85
N GLU A 200 9.88 5.99 37.98
CA GLU A 200 11.33 6.25 37.95
C GLU A 200 12.01 5.61 36.72
N ASP A 201 11.44 5.83 35.53
CA ASP A 201 11.88 5.32 34.21
C ASP A 201 11.80 3.80 34.00
N TRP A 202 11.19 3.04 34.91
CA TRP A 202 11.03 1.60 34.76
C TRP A 202 9.58 1.17 34.98
N THR A 203 9.15 0.14 34.27
CA THR A 203 7.80 -0.38 34.32
C THR A 203 7.81 -1.83 34.81
N PRO A 204 7.00 -2.21 35.81
CA PRO A 204 6.89 -3.60 36.22
C PRO A 204 6.29 -4.45 35.07
N VAL A 205 6.95 -5.56 34.71
CA VAL A 205 6.53 -6.42 33.59
C VAL A 205 5.13 -6.99 33.81
N ASP A 206 4.81 -7.41 35.04
CA ASP A 206 3.50 -7.99 35.35
C ASP A 206 2.37 -6.95 35.31
N ALA A 207 2.66 -5.70 35.70
CA ALA A 207 1.71 -4.60 35.60
C ALA A 207 1.43 -4.23 34.13
N ALA A 208 2.47 -4.18 33.30
CA ALA A 208 2.32 -4.00 31.86
C ALA A 208 1.54 -5.14 31.22
N ALA A 209 1.84 -6.40 31.57
CA ALA A 209 1.10 -7.56 31.07
C ALA A 209 -0.40 -7.50 31.39
N ALA A 210 -0.76 -7.07 32.61
CA ALA A 210 -2.15 -6.88 33.00
C ALA A 210 -2.82 -5.74 32.21
N TRP A 211 -2.11 -4.61 32.05
CA TRP A 211 -2.60 -3.45 31.29
C TRP A 211 -2.81 -3.75 29.81
N ILE A 212 -1.92 -4.53 29.20
CA ILE A 212 -2.05 -4.97 27.80
C ILE A 212 -3.23 -5.91 27.65
N LYS A 213 -3.37 -6.89 28.55
CA LYS A 213 -4.47 -7.87 28.49
C LYS A 213 -5.86 -7.22 28.55
N GLU A 214 -5.99 -6.08 29.22
CA GLU A 214 -7.24 -5.30 29.27
C GLU A 214 -7.58 -4.63 27.93
N ARG A 215 -6.57 -4.25 27.14
CA ARG A 215 -6.72 -3.45 25.89
C ARG A 215 -6.63 -4.29 24.62
N SER A 216 -5.77 -5.31 24.65
CA SER A 216 -5.49 -6.24 23.57
C SER A 216 -5.59 -7.67 24.12
N PRO A 217 -6.82 -8.20 24.38
CA PRO A 217 -7.00 -9.50 25.03
C PRO A 217 -6.40 -10.68 24.25
N ASP A 218 -6.32 -10.54 22.93
CA ASP A 218 -5.74 -11.53 22.02
C ASP A 218 -4.19 -11.51 22.05
N GLN A 219 -3.59 -10.48 22.65
CA GLN A 219 -2.14 -10.35 22.66
C GLN A 219 -1.49 -11.30 23.67
N SER A 220 -0.61 -12.15 23.17
CA SER A 220 -0.01 -13.24 23.94
C SER A 220 1.46 -13.47 23.56
N PRO A 221 2.37 -13.68 24.54
CA PRO A 221 3.74 -14.14 24.27
C PRO A 221 3.82 -15.38 23.38
N ALA A 222 2.82 -16.28 23.46
CA ALA A 222 2.83 -17.53 22.72
C ALA A 222 2.78 -17.32 21.19
N HIS A 223 2.14 -16.25 20.71
CA HIS A 223 2.11 -15.89 19.28
C HIS A 223 3.50 -15.59 18.72
N TYR A 224 4.46 -15.28 19.60
CA TYR A 224 5.84 -14.95 19.26
C TYR A 224 6.82 -16.01 19.76
N HIS A 225 6.34 -17.26 19.96
CA HIS A 225 7.13 -18.39 20.46
C HIS A 225 7.79 -18.12 21.82
N CYS A 226 7.22 -17.23 22.63
CA CYS A 226 7.68 -16.89 23.97
C CYS A 226 6.74 -17.49 25.03
N SER A 227 7.31 -18.02 26.10
CA SER A 227 6.55 -18.60 27.22
C SER A 227 6.05 -17.56 28.24
N SER A 228 6.62 -16.35 28.24
CA SER A 228 6.25 -15.29 29.19
C SER A 228 6.56 -13.88 28.68
N TRP A 229 5.91 -12.87 29.25
CA TRP A 229 6.19 -11.45 28.97
C TRP A 229 7.65 -11.06 29.28
N LYS A 230 8.25 -11.64 30.32
CA LYS A 230 9.68 -11.47 30.63
C LYS A 230 10.57 -11.98 29.50
N GLN A 231 10.20 -13.11 28.89
CA GLN A 231 10.92 -13.64 27.74
C GLN A 231 10.77 -12.73 26.53
N VAL A 232 9.58 -12.18 26.27
CA VAL A 232 9.38 -11.19 25.18
C VAL A 232 10.26 -9.96 25.38
N VAL A 233 10.26 -9.38 26.59
CA VAL A 233 11.09 -8.21 26.92
C VAL A 233 12.59 -8.52 26.71
N HIS A 234 13.04 -9.71 27.09
CA HIS A 234 14.43 -10.12 26.93
C HIS A 234 14.81 -10.43 25.47
N THR A 235 14.05 -11.30 24.81
CA THR A 235 14.31 -11.83 23.47
C THR A 235 14.09 -10.78 22.38
N SER A 236 13.23 -9.79 22.61
CA SER A 236 13.01 -8.71 21.64
C SER A 236 14.22 -7.81 21.43
N GLY A 237 15.12 -7.71 22.41
CA GLY A 237 16.27 -6.80 22.36
C GLY A 237 15.91 -5.31 22.36
N GLN A 238 14.63 -4.96 22.43
CA GLN A 238 14.11 -3.57 22.40
C GLN A 238 14.12 -2.90 23.79
N PHE A 239 14.31 -3.70 24.85
CA PHE A 239 14.18 -3.25 26.23
C PHE A 239 15.36 -3.69 27.09
N ASP A 240 15.68 -2.88 28.09
CA ASP A 240 16.50 -3.33 29.22
C ASP A 240 15.60 -4.05 30.24
N LEU A 241 16.11 -5.12 30.84
CA LEU A 241 15.41 -5.90 31.86
C LEU A 241 16.22 -5.91 33.14
N ARG A 242 15.62 -5.50 34.26
CA ARG A 242 16.20 -5.60 35.60
C ARG A 242 15.28 -6.32 36.57
N TYR A 243 15.85 -6.84 37.64
CA TYR A 243 15.09 -7.45 38.72
C TYR A 243 15.29 -6.65 40.00
N GLN A 244 14.20 -6.39 40.72
CA GLN A 244 14.22 -5.74 42.02
C GLN A 244 13.48 -6.58 43.05
N ILE A 245 13.86 -6.45 44.32
CA ILE A 245 13.13 -7.06 45.43
C ILE A 245 12.18 -6.00 45.97
N VAL A 246 10.88 -6.25 45.85
CA VAL A 246 9.82 -5.42 46.41
C VAL A 246 8.99 -6.32 47.32
N ASP A 247 8.86 -5.95 48.59
CA ASP A 247 8.15 -6.74 49.61
C ASP A 247 8.60 -8.22 49.67
N GLY A 248 9.92 -8.44 49.55
CA GLY A 248 10.52 -9.78 49.59
C GLY A 248 10.31 -10.62 48.32
N ARG A 249 9.67 -10.08 47.28
CA ARG A 249 9.45 -10.75 46.00
C ARG A 249 10.34 -10.16 44.91
N ARG A 250 10.91 -11.04 44.08
CA ARG A 250 11.70 -10.64 42.92
C ARG A 250 10.78 -10.26 41.76
N ILE A 251 10.66 -8.96 41.48
CA ILE A 251 9.83 -8.40 40.42
C ILE A 251 10.73 -8.01 39.23
N ALA A 252 10.26 -8.30 38.02
CA ALA A 252 10.91 -7.89 36.79
C ALA A 252 10.43 -6.50 36.36
N PHE A 253 11.37 -5.64 36.01
CA PHE A 253 11.12 -4.28 35.51
C PHE A 253 11.80 -4.11 34.16
N TYR A 254 11.18 -3.35 33.27
CA TYR A 254 11.74 -3.04 31.97
C TYR A 254 11.70 -1.54 31.66
N ARG A 255 12.57 -1.13 30.75
CA ARG A 255 12.54 0.20 30.11
C ARG A 255 12.95 0.07 28.66
N GLU A 256 12.50 1.00 27.82
CA GLU A 256 12.92 1.08 26.42
C GLU A 256 14.42 1.37 26.31
N ARG A 257 15.10 0.66 25.40
CA ARG A 257 16.50 0.98 25.08
C ARG A 257 16.54 2.27 24.25
N PRO A 258 17.47 3.19 24.54
CA PRO A 258 17.70 4.30 23.63
C PRO A 258 18.16 3.75 22.27
N GLU A 259 17.58 4.26 21.19
CA GLU A 259 18.06 3.96 19.84
C GLU A 259 19.54 4.39 19.75
N CYS A 260 20.42 3.46 19.37
CA CYS A 260 21.80 3.82 19.04
C CYS A 260 21.77 4.66 17.75
N LEU A 261 21.94 5.97 17.89
CA LEU A 261 22.27 6.89 16.78
C LEU A 261 23.65 6.57 16.19
#